data_AF-A0A0S1RRY1-F1
#
_entry.id   AF-A0A0S1RRY1-F1
#
_cell.length_a   1.000
_cell.length_b   1.000
_cell.length_c   1.000
_cell.angle_alpha   90.00
_cell.angle_beta   90.00
_cell.angle_gamma   90.00
#
_symmetry.space_group_name_H-M   'P 1'
#
loop_
_entity.id
_entity.type
_entity.pdbx_description
1 polymer ?
#
loop_
_entity_poly.entity_id
_entity_poly.type
_entity_poly.pdbx_seq_one_letter_code
_entity_poly.pdbx_strand_id
1 'polypeptide(L)'
;VKKTEGGDPLKCGESCFAGKCYTPGCTCEYPICMNNHIIALDAKTMDQHRLLCESHEDCLKKRTGNYCAPFPDSDIHFGWCFHAESEGYLLKDFLKMSKDDLKMPTEITN
;
A
#
# COMPACT_ATOMS: atom_id res chain seq x y z
N VAL A 1 -40.02 10.77 -3.49
CA VAL A 1 -39.24 9.62 -2.96
C VAL A 1 -37.76 9.97 -3.10
N LYS A 2 -37.07 10.24 -1.98
CA LYS A 2 -35.61 10.41 -1.97
C LYS A 2 -35.01 9.05 -2.29
N LYS A 3 -34.34 8.93 -3.43
CA LYS A 3 -33.52 7.77 -3.73
C LYS A 3 -32.22 7.90 -2.94
N THR A 4 -32.20 7.41 -1.71
CA THR A 4 -30.93 7.09 -1.04
C THR A 4 -30.54 5.70 -1.52
N GLU A 5 -30.02 5.67 -2.74
CA GLU A 5 -29.33 4.51 -3.30
C GLU A 5 -28.09 4.26 -2.43
N GLY A 6 -28.18 3.26 -1.55
CA GLY A 6 -27.01 2.63 -0.97
C GLY A 6 -26.29 1.87 -2.08
N GLY A 7 -25.04 2.24 -2.31
CA GLY A 7 -24.21 1.87 -3.46
C GLY A 7 -24.05 3.11 -4.34
N ASP A 8 -22.92 3.84 -4.26
CA ASP A 8 -21.64 3.29 -4.69
C ASP A 8 -20.37 4.00 -4.14
N PRO A 9 -19.54 3.37 -3.28
CA PRO A 9 -18.17 3.84 -2.94
C PRO A 9 -17.08 3.24 -3.86
N LEU A 10 -17.51 2.46 -4.86
CA LEU A 10 -16.85 1.52 -5.77
C LEU A 10 -15.51 0.95 -5.25
N LYS A 11 -15.48 0.14 -4.18
CA LYS A 11 -16.01 -1.23 -4.20
C LYS A 11 -16.35 -1.75 -2.79
N CYS A 12 -16.30 -0.88 -1.78
CA CYS A 12 -16.32 -1.33 -0.39
C CYS A 12 -17.74 -1.44 0.20
N GLY A 13 -18.71 -0.66 -0.28
CA GLY A 13 -20.12 -0.61 0.16
C GLY A 13 -20.40 -0.33 1.65
N GLU A 14 -19.35 -0.33 2.47
CA GLU A 14 -19.40 -0.40 3.93
C GLU A 14 -19.16 0.96 4.60
N SER A 15 -19.77 1.14 5.76
CA SER A 15 -19.40 2.20 6.71
C SER A 15 -18.44 1.66 7.77
N CYS A 16 -17.52 2.48 8.25
CA CYS A 16 -16.60 2.11 9.33
C CYS A 16 -16.83 2.93 10.60
N PHE A 17 -18.09 3.12 11.02
CA PHE A 17 -18.40 3.77 12.31
C PHE A 17 -17.74 3.09 13.52
N ALA A 18 -17.56 1.76 13.45
CA ALA A 18 -16.83 0.97 14.44
C ALA A 18 -15.30 0.99 14.23
N GLY A 19 -14.79 1.81 13.32
CA GLY A 19 -13.36 1.99 13.03
C GLY A 19 -12.72 0.93 12.14
N LYS A 20 -13.51 0.01 11.56
CA LYS A 20 -12.98 -1.09 10.72
C LYS A 20 -13.81 -1.32 9.46
N CYS A 21 -13.12 -1.64 8.37
CA CYS A 21 -13.69 -2.18 7.14
C CYS A 21 -13.46 -3.69 7.08
N TYR A 22 -14.44 -4.43 6.57
CA TYR A 22 -14.38 -5.89 6.46
C TYR A 22 -14.07 -6.33 5.04
N THR A 23 -14.41 -5.50 4.06
CA THR A 23 -14.05 -5.77 2.66
C THR A 23 -12.53 -5.63 2.44
N PRO A 24 -11.86 -6.66 1.91
CA PRO A 24 -10.43 -6.59 1.57
C PRO A 24 -10.13 -5.50 0.53
N GLY A 25 -8.97 -4.85 0.64
CA GLY A 25 -8.60 -3.75 -0.24
C GLY A 25 -9.30 -2.42 0.09
N CYS A 26 -9.99 -2.35 1.23
CA CYS A 26 -10.64 -1.15 1.73
C CYS A 26 -10.00 -0.66 3.02
N THR A 27 -9.92 0.66 3.16
CA THR A 27 -9.46 1.33 4.38
C THR A 27 -10.55 2.26 4.90
N CYS A 28 -10.61 2.39 6.23
CA CYS A 28 -11.56 3.27 6.88
C CYS A 28 -11.11 4.72 6.74
N GLU A 29 -11.81 5.48 5.91
CA GLU A 29 -11.79 6.93 5.85
C GLU A 29 -13.05 7.43 6.55
N TYR A 30 -12.96 7.58 7.87
CA TYR A 30 -14.13 7.74 8.72
C TYR A 30 -15.07 8.84 8.19
N PRO A 31 -16.38 8.56 8.02
CA PRO A 31 -17.11 7.38 8.52
C PRO A 31 -17.28 6.22 7.52
N ILE A 32 -16.66 6.27 6.34
CA ILE A 32 -16.90 5.31 5.25
C ILE A 32 -15.66 4.48 4.90
N CYS A 33 -15.88 3.29 4.35
CA CYS A 33 -14.80 2.49 3.78
C CYS A 33 -14.53 2.92 2.35
N MET A 34 -13.28 3.26 2.05
CA MET A 34 -12.84 3.64 0.70
C MET A 34 -11.83 2.61 0.15
N ASN A 35 -11.84 2.45 -1.16
CA ASN A 35 -10.95 1.55 -1.86
C ASN A 35 -9.52 2.12 -1.87
N ASN A 36 -8.54 1.32 -1.46
CA ASN A 36 -7.13 1.73 -1.38
C ASN A 36 -6.59 2.24 -2.72
N HIS A 37 -7.04 1.66 -3.85
CA HIS A 37 -6.64 2.07 -5.19
C HIS A 37 -7.09 3.50 -5.51
N ILE A 38 -8.30 3.88 -5.09
CA ILE A 38 -8.83 5.23 -5.31
C ILE A 38 -8.08 6.24 -4.44
N ILE A 39 -7.84 5.91 -3.17
CA ILE A 39 -7.05 6.75 -2.26
C ILE A 39 -5.65 7.00 -2.86
N ALA A 40 -5.01 5.97 -3.40
CA ALA A 40 -3.68 6.09 -3.99
C ALA A 40 -3.66 6.83 -5.34
N LEU A 41 -4.68 6.68 -6.18
CA LEU A 41 -4.84 7.45 -7.43
C LEU A 41 -4.98 8.96 -7.15
N ASP A 42 -5.81 9.32 -6.18
CA ASP A 42 -6.11 10.72 -5.86
C ASP A 42 -5.00 11.40 -5.07
N ALA A 43 -4.05 10.61 -4.56
CA ALA A 43 -2.93 11.11 -3.79
C ALA A 43 -1.94 11.86 -4.69
N LYS A 44 -1.57 13.07 -4.25
CA LYS A 44 -0.50 13.91 -4.80
C LYS A 44 0.81 13.74 -4.02
N THR A 45 0.72 13.41 -2.74
CA THR A 45 1.89 13.23 -1.88
C THR A 45 1.72 12.01 -0.99
N MET A 46 2.84 11.37 -0.66
CA MET A 46 2.88 10.15 0.16
C MET A 46 2.41 10.38 1.62
N ASP A 47 2.29 11.63 2.07
CA ASP A 47 1.86 11.99 3.43
C ASP A 47 0.34 12.14 3.58
N GLN A 48 -0.41 12.19 2.47
CA GLN A 48 -1.87 12.34 2.52
C GLN A 48 -2.57 11.16 3.18
N HIS A 49 -2.00 9.97 3.09
CA HIS A 49 -2.50 8.81 3.79
C HIS A 49 -1.36 7.98 4.37
N ARG A 50 -1.49 7.59 5.64
CA ARG A 50 -0.42 6.94 6.42
C ARG A 50 0.07 5.61 5.82
N LEU A 51 -0.75 4.97 4.97
CA LEU A 51 -0.42 3.70 4.32
C LEU A 51 0.17 3.88 2.91
N LEU A 52 0.26 5.11 2.38
CA LEU A 52 0.95 5.33 1.11
C LEU A 52 2.46 5.21 1.30
N CYS A 53 3.13 4.70 0.28
CA CYS A 53 4.58 4.51 0.26
C CYS A 53 5.14 4.65 -1.15
N GLU A 54 6.41 5.02 -1.27
CA GLU A 54 7.16 4.88 -2.53
C GLU A 54 8.13 3.69 -2.43
N SER A 55 8.55 3.36 -1.21
CA SER A 55 9.52 2.31 -0.92
C SER A 55 9.16 1.50 0.32
N HIS A 56 9.80 0.34 0.49
CA HIS A 56 9.69 -0.46 1.71
C HIS A 56 10.17 0.27 2.97
N GLU A 57 11.17 1.15 2.83
CA GLU A 57 11.67 1.96 3.94
C GLU A 57 10.61 2.91 4.50
N ASP A 58 9.73 3.43 3.65
CA ASP A 58 8.68 4.35 4.09
C ASP A 58 7.70 3.65 5.03
N CYS A 59 7.32 2.42 4.70
CA CYS A 59 6.46 1.60 5.57
C CYS A 59 7.13 1.32 6.93
N LEU A 60 8.44 1.05 6.93
CA LEU A 60 9.21 0.83 8.16
C LEU A 60 9.32 2.10 9.00
N LYS A 61 9.63 3.25 8.38
CA LYS A 61 9.72 4.57 9.03
C LYS A 61 8.37 4.97 9.64
N LYS A 62 7.28 4.78 8.90
CA LYS A 62 5.90 5.05 9.34
C LYS A 62 5.37 4.01 10.34
N ARG A 63 6.05 2.87 10.49
CA ARG A 63 5.61 1.71 11.29
C ARG A 63 4.22 1.22 10.91
N THR A 64 3.91 1.26 9.61
CA THR A 64 2.62 0.85 9.04
C THR A 64 2.70 -0.47 8.28
N GLY A 65 3.91 -1.00 8.09
CA GLY A 65 4.18 -2.25 7.39
C GLY A 65 5.68 -2.46 7.23
N ASN A 66 6.04 -3.58 6.62
CA ASN A 66 7.40 -3.88 6.20
C ASN A 66 7.53 -4.02 4.68
N TYR A 67 6.41 -3.97 3.96
CA TYR A 67 6.38 -4.09 2.51
C TYR A 67 5.45 -3.03 1.91
N CYS A 68 5.86 -2.51 0.75
CA CYS A 68 5.14 -1.53 -0.05
C CYS A 68 4.68 -2.24 -1.33
N ALA A 69 3.38 -2.54 -1.47
CA ALA A 69 2.85 -3.09 -2.71
C ALA A 69 2.55 -1.97 -3.71
N PRO A 70 3.13 -2.00 -4.92
CA PRO A 70 2.61 -1.21 -6.02
C PRO A 70 1.22 -1.73 -6.42
N PHE A 71 0.41 -0.86 -7.00
CA PHE A 71 -0.82 -1.27 -7.67
C PHE A 71 -0.48 -1.72 -9.10
N PRO A 72 -0.89 -2.92 -9.54
CA PRO A 72 -0.61 -3.39 -10.89
C PRO A 72 -1.37 -2.56 -11.94
N ASP A 73 -0.73 -2.35 -13.09
CA ASP A 73 -1.34 -1.82 -14.31
C ASP A 73 -2.11 -0.48 -14.14
N SER A 74 -1.60 0.43 -13.30
CA SER A 74 -2.19 1.74 -13.08
C SER A 74 -1.16 2.88 -13.11
N ASP A 75 -1.61 4.10 -13.42
CA ASP A 75 -0.81 5.33 -13.36
C ASP A 75 -0.56 5.80 -11.91
N ILE A 76 -0.67 4.89 -10.93
CA ILE A 76 -0.49 5.23 -9.51
C ILE A 76 1.00 5.24 -9.17
N HIS A 77 1.49 6.40 -8.74
CA HIS A 77 2.88 6.58 -8.35
C HIS A 77 3.23 5.99 -6.96
N PHE A 78 2.23 5.80 -6.10
CA PHE A 78 2.40 5.32 -4.73
C PHE A 78 1.94 3.86 -4.57
N GLY A 79 2.68 3.10 -3.78
CA GLY A 79 2.24 1.81 -3.27
C GLY A 79 1.45 1.92 -1.97
N TRP A 80 1.08 0.75 -1.45
CA TRP A 80 0.36 0.58 -0.20
C TRP A 80 1.14 -0.28 0.80
N CYS A 81 1.29 0.22 2.02
CA CYS A 81 1.96 -0.49 3.10
C CYS A 81 1.07 -1.60 3.69
N PHE A 82 1.64 -2.77 3.88
CA PHE A 82 1.07 -3.83 4.72
C PHE A 82 2.16 -4.61 5.45
N HIS A 83 1.76 -5.36 6.46
CA HIS A 83 2.62 -6.32 7.12
C HIS A 83 2.63 -7.61 6.31
N ALA A 84 3.70 -7.84 5.58
CA ALA A 84 4.00 -9.11 4.96
C ALA A 84 4.72 -9.98 6.01
N GLU A 85 3.96 -10.83 6.68
CA GLU A 85 4.53 -11.94 7.46
C GLU A 85 4.87 -13.05 6.47
N SER A 86 6.16 -13.26 6.23
CA SER A 86 6.62 -14.49 5.60
C SER A 86 6.75 -15.55 6.69
N GLU A 87 6.24 -16.75 6.46
CA GLU A 87 6.58 -17.90 7.28
C GLU A 87 8.08 -18.21 7.12
N GLY A 88 8.92 -17.56 7.93
CA GLY A 88 10.33 -17.90 8.09
C GLY A 88 11.39 -16.99 7.44
N TYR A 89 11.04 -15.87 6.81
CA TYR A 89 12.03 -14.94 6.22
C TYR A 89 11.91 -13.55 6.80
N LEU A 90 12.61 -13.32 7.92
CA LEU A 90 12.75 -11.97 8.45
C LEU A 90 13.39 -11.09 7.38
N LEU A 91 12.88 -9.87 7.18
CA LEU A 91 13.44 -8.82 6.31
C LEU A 91 14.98 -8.64 6.48
N LYS A 92 15.50 -9.04 7.64
CA LYS A 92 16.91 -9.11 8.02
C LYS A 92 17.73 -10.01 7.11
N ASP A 93 17.14 -11.09 6.62
CA ASP A 93 17.78 -12.08 5.74
C ASP A 93 17.94 -11.53 4.31
N PHE A 94 16.99 -10.70 3.84
CA PHE A 94 17.12 -9.94 2.59
C PHE A 94 18.25 -8.90 2.64
N LEU A 95 18.36 -8.14 3.74
CA LEU A 95 19.47 -7.19 3.92
C LEU A 95 20.83 -7.88 4.03
N LYS A 96 20.85 -9.15 4.45
CA LYS A 96 22.05 -9.99 4.51
C LYS A 96 22.52 -10.45 3.13
N MET A 97 21.60 -10.68 2.20
CA MET A 97 21.90 -11.02 0.80
C MET A 97 22.40 -9.82 -0.03
N SER A 98 22.04 -8.58 0.34
CA SER A 98 22.32 -7.40 -0.50
C SER A 98 23.78 -6.96 -0.58
N LYS A 99 24.68 -7.40 0.32
CA LYS A 99 26.07 -6.90 0.32
C LYS A 99 27.01 -7.64 -0.63
N ASP A 100 26.76 -8.91 -0.91
CA ASP A 100 27.69 -9.75 -1.69
C ASP A 100 27.23 -9.99 -3.14
N ASP A 101 25.92 -9.85 -3.44
CA ASP A 101 25.37 -10.15 -4.77
C ASP A 101 25.18 -8.92 -5.69
N LEU A 102 25.50 -7.70 -5.22
CA LEU A 102 25.44 -6.46 -6.03
C LEU A 102 26.72 -6.18 -6.84
N LYS A 103 27.47 -7.21 -7.23
CA LYS A 103 28.39 -7.08 -8.37
C LYS A 103 27.56 -7.12 -9.66
N MET A 104 26.98 -5.99 -10.03
CA MET A 104 26.69 -5.72 -11.43
C MET A 104 28.01 -5.83 -12.19
N PRO A 105 28.11 -6.63 -13.27
CA PRO A 105 29.25 -6.53 -14.17
C PRO A 105 29.22 -5.16 -14.83
N THR A 106 29.97 -4.22 -14.27
CA THR A 106 30.41 -3.02 -14.98
C THR A 106 31.42 -3.47 -16.03
N GLU A 107 30.98 -3.75 -17.25
CA GLU A 107 31.75 -3.46 -18.46
C GLU A 107 30.79 -3.13 -19.62
N ILE A 108 30.61 -1.83 -19.86
CA ILE A 108 30.45 -1.32 -21.22
C ILE A 108 31.88 -1.10 -21.70
N THR A 109 32.32 -1.80 -22.76
CA THR A 109 33.32 -1.22 -23.67
C THR A 109 33.32 -1.89 -25.05
N ASN A 110 32.94 -1.07 -26.03
CA ASN A 110 33.29 -0.97 -27.46
C ASN A 110 33.16 -2.18 -28.39
#